data_AF-A0A564TZQ6-F1
#
_entry.id   AF-A0A564TZQ6-F1
#
_cell.length_a   1.000
_cell.length_b   1.000
_cell.length_c   1.000
_cell.angle_alpha   90.00
_cell.angle_beta   90.00
_cell.angle_gamma   90.00
#
_symmetry.space_group_name_H-M   'P 1'
#
loop_
_entity.id
_entity.type
_entity.pdbx_description
1 polymer ?
#
loop_
_entity_poly.entity_id
_entity_poly.type
_entity_poly.pdbx_seq_one_letter_code
_entity_poly.pdbx_strand_id
1 'polypeptide(L)'
;MQIETYSGKYDDEIISLILDIQNNESKINLSLEEQPDLLTIHDSYQKNGGEFWIALDQGNVIGTLGLMIKADHCAIMKKFFVKKEYRSQKVGLALYMKLLEFAKEAEVKHIILDTPSVAHTSHRFYEKAGFRKIKTEELPVPYTYPDRNCILYMLDLGETSQMTEWEKLQAGQMYNDFVDDLFQRRIVAKKLFRAYNKTEDEEVEKRNEILAQLLGKVGKNVWIEPDFRCEFGKNIVIEDNVYINFGCVILDCAEVVIGANTLLGPNIGIYPVNHAIDAEERIKGGCSGKPVRIGKNVWLGGDVKILAGVTIGDNTIIGAGSVVPKDIPENVIAVGNPCKVLREITEADKTDYLKNAETW
;
A
#
# COMPACT_ATOMS: atom_id res chain seq x y z
N MET A 1 -4.86 -18.83 8.05
CA MET A 1 -3.57 -18.85 7.31
C MET A 1 -2.67 -17.68 7.69
N GLN A 2 -1.41 -17.98 7.99
CA GLN A 2 -0.32 -17.02 8.22
C GLN A 2 0.93 -17.46 7.44
N ILE A 3 1.77 -16.51 7.00
CA ILE A 3 3.09 -16.80 6.43
C ILE A 3 4.15 -16.37 7.43
N GLU A 4 5.10 -17.25 7.71
CA GLU A 4 6.20 -17.01 8.64
C GLU A 4 7.54 -17.34 7.99
N THR A 5 8.61 -16.67 8.43
CA THR A 5 9.99 -17.09 8.18
C THR A 5 10.28 -18.36 8.98
N TYR A 6 10.95 -19.33 8.36
CA TYR A 6 11.40 -20.54 9.03
C TYR A 6 12.35 -20.20 10.19
N SER A 7 12.10 -20.82 11.35
CA SER A 7 12.79 -20.48 12.61
C SER A 7 13.43 -21.70 13.30
N GLY A 8 13.68 -22.79 12.56
CA GLY A 8 14.13 -24.05 13.17
C GLY A 8 12.99 -24.88 13.79
N LYS A 9 11.76 -24.64 13.35
CA LYS A 9 10.56 -25.39 13.74
C LYS A 9 9.93 -26.01 12.50
N TYR A 10 9.14 -27.06 12.72
CA TYR A 10 8.35 -27.75 11.70
C TYR A 10 9.15 -28.55 10.65
N ASP A 11 10.38 -28.96 10.95
CA ASP A 11 11.23 -29.72 10.02
C ASP A 11 10.53 -30.97 9.46
N ASP A 12 9.97 -31.80 10.35
CA ASP A 12 9.26 -33.01 9.97
C ASP A 12 8.03 -32.73 9.08
N GLU A 13 7.29 -31.66 9.38
CA GLU A 13 6.12 -31.27 8.59
C GLU A 13 6.50 -30.73 7.21
N ILE A 14 7.56 -29.94 7.13
CA ILE A 14 8.11 -29.41 5.87
C ILE A 14 8.58 -30.58 4.99
N ILE A 15 9.38 -31.49 5.55
CA ILE A 15 9.90 -32.66 4.86
C ILE A 15 8.74 -33.56 4.40
N SER A 16 7.80 -33.85 5.29
CA SER A 16 6.62 -34.68 4.99
C SER A 16 5.78 -34.08 3.85
N LEU A 17 5.50 -32.78 3.91
CA LEU A 17 4.75 -32.06 2.87
C LEU A 17 5.43 -32.16 1.51
N ILE A 18 6.74 -31.88 1.46
CA ILE A 18 7.49 -31.85 0.20
C ILE A 18 7.61 -33.24 -0.40
N LEU A 19 7.95 -34.25 0.40
CA LEU A 19 8.06 -35.62 -0.07
C LEU A 19 6.71 -36.20 -0.52
N ASP A 20 5.61 -35.90 0.18
CA ASP A 20 4.26 -36.31 -0.22
C ASP A 20 3.89 -35.74 -1.59
N ILE A 21 4.07 -34.43 -1.81
CA ILE A 21 3.76 -33.80 -3.10
C ILE A 21 4.67 -34.32 -4.22
N GLN A 22 5.95 -34.52 -3.95
CA GLN A 22 6.90 -35.02 -4.96
C GLN A 22 6.65 -36.48 -5.33
N ASN A 23 6.42 -37.35 -4.35
CA ASN A 23 6.43 -38.80 -4.55
C ASN A 23 5.02 -39.38 -4.69
N ASN A 24 4.07 -38.89 -3.91
CA ASN A 24 2.70 -39.40 -3.96
C ASN A 24 1.88 -38.69 -5.03
N GLU A 25 1.96 -37.36 -5.14
CA GLU A 25 1.24 -36.63 -6.18
C GLU A 25 1.98 -36.63 -7.53
N SER A 26 3.24 -36.22 -7.55
CA SER A 26 3.98 -35.95 -8.80
C SER A 26 4.74 -37.17 -9.34
N LYS A 27 4.79 -38.27 -8.59
CA LYS A 27 5.47 -39.54 -8.94
C LYS A 27 6.95 -39.37 -9.32
N ILE A 28 7.64 -38.43 -8.67
CA ILE A 28 9.05 -38.11 -8.97
C ILE A 28 10.02 -39.09 -8.29
N ASN A 29 9.62 -39.73 -7.18
CA ASN A 29 10.41 -40.69 -6.39
C ASN A 29 11.79 -40.13 -5.99
N LEU A 30 11.79 -38.99 -5.30
CA LEU A 30 12.96 -38.37 -4.68
C LEU A 30 13.11 -38.82 -3.22
N SER A 31 14.31 -39.20 -2.82
CA SER A 31 14.63 -39.43 -1.41
C SER A 31 14.98 -38.12 -0.69
N LEU A 32 15.04 -38.18 0.64
CA LEU A 32 15.56 -37.08 1.45
C LEU A 32 17.08 -36.90 1.27
N GLU A 33 17.81 -37.98 1.02
CA GLU A 33 19.26 -37.96 0.76
C GLU A 33 19.61 -37.16 -0.51
N GLU A 34 18.72 -37.17 -1.51
CA GLU A 34 18.84 -36.36 -2.72
C GLU A 34 18.49 -34.87 -2.50
N GLN A 35 18.04 -34.50 -1.30
CA GLN A 35 17.58 -33.16 -0.94
C GLN A 35 18.19 -32.70 0.40
N PRO A 36 19.54 -32.65 0.51
CA PRO A 36 20.24 -32.33 1.75
C PRO A 36 19.93 -30.92 2.28
N ASP A 37 19.41 -30.05 1.40
CA ASP A 37 18.98 -28.70 1.76
C ASP A 37 17.77 -28.68 2.69
N LEU A 38 16.95 -29.74 2.72
CA LEU A 38 15.84 -29.88 3.66
C LEU A 38 16.29 -30.27 5.07
N LEU A 39 17.46 -30.87 5.22
CA LEU A 39 18.04 -31.21 6.51
C LEU A 39 18.78 -30.03 7.15
N THR A 40 19.11 -29.02 6.34
CA THR A 40 19.91 -27.86 6.74
C THR A 40 19.32 -26.58 6.18
N ILE A 41 18.00 -26.36 6.37
CA ILE A 41 17.27 -25.22 5.78
C ILE A 41 17.95 -23.89 6.13
N HIS A 42 18.31 -23.69 7.40
CA HIS A 42 18.99 -22.47 7.83
C HIS A 42 20.32 -22.25 7.08
N ASP A 43 21.18 -23.26 7.02
CA ASP A 43 22.47 -23.15 6.32
C ASP A 43 22.31 -23.00 4.80
N SER A 44 21.31 -23.66 4.22
CA SER A 44 21.10 -23.72 2.78
C SER A 44 20.43 -22.46 2.21
N TYR A 45 19.53 -21.84 2.96
CA TYR A 45 18.73 -20.70 2.49
C TYR A 45 19.09 -19.40 3.23
N GLN A 46 19.16 -19.42 4.55
CA GLN A 46 19.21 -18.19 5.37
C GLN A 46 20.63 -17.68 5.61
N LYS A 47 21.60 -18.57 5.81
CA LYS A 47 22.99 -18.21 6.16
C LYS A 47 23.67 -17.27 5.17
N ASN A 48 23.31 -17.37 3.88
CA ASN A 48 23.88 -16.55 2.82
C ASN A 48 22.93 -15.42 2.39
N GLY A 49 22.04 -14.98 3.27
CA GLY A 49 21.14 -13.85 3.04
C GLY A 49 19.91 -14.16 2.19
N GLY A 50 19.63 -15.44 1.91
CA GLY A 50 18.33 -15.86 1.38
C GLY A 50 17.32 -16.09 2.49
N GLU A 51 16.22 -16.73 2.14
CA GLU A 51 15.12 -16.94 3.09
C GLU A 51 14.29 -18.19 2.76
N PHE A 52 13.63 -18.74 3.77
CA PHE A 52 12.68 -19.83 3.63
C PHE A 52 11.39 -19.51 4.37
N TRP A 53 10.26 -19.50 3.66
CA TRP A 53 8.95 -19.22 4.21
C TRP A 53 8.10 -20.47 4.33
N ILE A 54 7.30 -20.51 5.38
CA ILE A 54 6.26 -21.51 5.62
C ILE A 54 4.89 -20.82 5.68
N ALA A 55 3.89 -21.44 5.07
CA ALA A 55 2.49 -21.07 5.25
C ALA A 55 1.86 -22.02 6.26
N LEU A 56 1.25 -21.45 7.30
CA LEU A 56 0.60 -22.17 8.39
C LEU A 56 -0.92 -21.97 8.33
N ASP A 57 -1.67 -23.04 8.57
CA ASP A 57 -3.09 -22.95 8.89
C ASP A 57 -3.43 -23.81 10.11
N GLN A 58 -4.02 -23.16 11.12
CA GLN A 58 -4.28 -23.75 12.44
C GLN A 58 -3.05 -24.45 13.04
N GLY A 59 -1.85 -23.90 12.83
CA GLY A 59 -0.58 -24.43 13.34
C GLY A 59 0.06 -25.53 12.50
N ASN A 60 -0.53 -25.95 11.38
CA ASN A 60 0.04 -26.97 10.50
C ASN A 60 0.68 -26.34 9.27
N VAL A 61 1.79 -26.91 8.80
CA VAL A 61 2.42 -26.48 7.53
C VAL A 61 1.53 -26.90 6.35
N ILE A 62 1.13 -25.91 5.55
CA ILE A 62 0.28 -26.07 4.36
C ILE A 62 0.97 -25.62 3.07
N GLY A 63 2.11 -24.94 3.17
CA GLY A 63 2.93 -24.56 2.03
C GLY A 63 4.33 -24.10 2.43
N THR A 64 5.25 -24.12 1.47
CA THR A 64 6.65 -23.75 1.65
C THR A 64 7.15 -22.98 0.42
N LEU A 65 8.17 -22.15 0.61
CA LEU A 65 8.89 -21.48 -0.47
C LEU A 65 10.29 -21.08 0.02
N GLY A 66 11.34 -21.47 -0.70
CA GLY A 66 12.72 -21.08 -0.41
C GLY A 66 13.31 -20.22 -1.52
N LEU A 67 14.13 -19.24 -1.13
CA LEU A 67 14.92 -18.41 -2.04
C LEU A 67 16.39 -18.42 -1.57
N MET A 68 17.29 -18.85 -2.45
CA MET A 68 18.74 -18.81 -2.20
C MET A 68 19.35 -17.64 -2.95
N ILE A 69 19.99 -16.70 -2.25
CA ILE A 69 20.75 -15.63 -2.90
C ILE A 69 22.04 -16.20 -3.52
N LYS A 70 22.37 -15.73 -4.73
CA LYS A 70 23.59 -16.03 -5.48
C LYS A 70 24.30 -14.73 -5.85
N ALA A 71 25.48 -14.87 -6.45
CA ALA A 71 26.22 -13.74 -6.98
C ALA A 71 25.43 -13.00 -8.08
N ASP A 72 25.92 -11.83 -8.49
CA ASP A 72 25.42 -11.07 -9.63
C ASP A 72 23.92 -10.73 -9.54
N HIS A 73 23.44 -10.44 -8.33
CA HIS A 73 22.03 -10.12 -8.06
C HIS A 73 21.06 -11.23 -8.52
N CYS A 74 21.52 -12.48 -8.56
CA CYS A 74 20.70 -13.62 -8.92
C CYS A 74 20.20 -14.35 -7.68
N ALA A 75 19.03 -14.98 -7.77
CA ALA A 75 18.51 -15.84 -6.73
C ALA A 75 17.86 -17.09 -7.32
N ILE A 76 17.88 -18.18 -6.56
CA ILE A 76 17.30 -19.46 -6.96
C ILE A 76 16.09 -19.75 -6.10
N MET A 77 14.92 -19.84 -6.73
CA MET A 77 13.68 -20.22 -6.08
C MET A 77 13.55 -21.75 -6.04
N LYS A 78 13.35 -22.30 -4.84
CA LYS A 78 13.19 -23.73 -4.59
C LYS A 78 12.08 -24.01 -3.59
N LYS A 79 11.73 -25.29 -3.46
CA LYS A 79 10.78 -25.83 -2.48
C LYS A 79 9.44 -25.11 -2.44
N PHE A 80 8.97 -24.65 -3.61
CA PHE A 80 7.67 -24.03 -3.73
C PHE A 80 6.56 -25.08 -3.82
N PHE A 81 5.99 -25.42 -2.67
CA PHE A 81 5.00 -26.49 -2.55
C PHE A 81 3.81 -26.02 -1.73
N VAL A 82 2.61 -26.41 -2.13
CA VAL A 82 1.36 -26.09 -1.43
C VAL A 82 0.47 -27.32 -1.43
N LYS A 83 -0.10 -27.67 -0.27
CA LYS A 83 -1.08 -28.78 -0.13
C LYS A 83 -2.25 -28.58 -1.10
N LYS A 84 -2.69 -29.68 -1.73
CA LYS A 84 -3.64 -29.66 -2.86
C LYS A 84 -4.93 -28.89 -2.55
N GLU A 85 -5.48 -29.09 -1.36
CA GLU A 85 -6.71 -28.47 -0.86
C GLU A 85 -6.59 -26.96 -0.57
N TYR A 86 -5.36 -26.43 -0.50
CA TYR A 86 -5.07 -25.00 -0.30
C TYR A 86 -4.66 -24.27 -1.59
N ARG A 87 -4.43 -24.98 -2.71
CA ARG A 87 -3.97 -24.36 -3.98
C ARG A 87 -4.98 -23.35 -4.55
N SER A 88 -6.28 -23.59 -4.38
CA SER A 88 -7.35 -22.66 -4.80
C SER A 88 -7.54 -21.46 -3.85
N GLN A 89 -6.91 -21.49 -2.66
CA GLN A 89 -7.09 -20.50 -1.60
C GLN A 89 -6.00 -19.41 -1.61
N LYS A 90 -5.33 -19.21 -2.75
CA LYS A 90 -4.28 -18.19 -2.96
C LYS A 90 -3.04 -18.31 -2.05
N VAL A 91 -2.84 -19.44 -1.37
CA VAL A 91 -1.66 -19.67 -0.50
C VAL A 91 -0.35 -19.54 -1.27
N GLY A 92 -0.28 -20.15 -2.46
CA GLY A 92 0.90 -20.04 -3.32
C GLY A 92 1.17 -18.61 -3.79
N LEU A 93 0.12 -17.85 -4.10
CA LEU A 93 0.26 -16.43 -4.46
C LEU A 93 0.78 -15.60 -3.29
N ALA A 94 0.28 -15.85 -2.07
CA ALA A 94 0.74 -15.14 -0.88
C ALA A 94 2.21 -15.43 -0.56
N LEU A 95 2.66 -16.69 -0.66
CA LEU A 95 4.08 -17.07 -0.53
C LEU A 95 4.93 -16.36 -1.60
N TYR A 96 4.49 -16.39 -2.86
CA TYR A 96 5.20 -15.75 -3.95
C TYR A 96 5.32 -14.23 -3.80
N MET A 97 4.28 -13.55 -3.31
CA MET A 97 4.34 -12.11 -3.02
C MET A 97 5.37 -11.80 -1.93
N LYS A 98 5.48 -12.65 -0.90
CA LYS A 98 6.52 -12.51 0.15
C LYS A 98 7.92 -12.67 -0.41
N LEU A 99 8.11 -13.62 -1.32
CA LEU A 99 9.38 -13.77 -2.04
C LEU A 99 9.72 -12.54 -2.87
N LEU A 100 8.76 -11.95 -3.60
CA LEU A 100 9.02 -10.74 -4.40
C LEU A 100 9.36 -9.52 -3.54
N GLU A 101 8.69 -9.33 -2.41
CA GLU A 101 9.00 -8.28 -1.43
C GLU A 101 10.44 -8.42 -0.94
N PHE A 102 10.83 -9.62 -0.51
CA PHE A 102 12.18 -9.92 -0.07
C PHE A 102 13.21 -9.75 -1.19
N ALA A 103 12.92 -10.26 -2.40
CA ALA A 103 13.82 -10.15 -3.54
C ALA A 103 14.08 -8.68 -3.91
N LYS A 104 13.09 -7.80 -3.78
CA LYS A 104 13.26 -6.34 -3.96
C LYS A 104 14.22 -5.77 -2.91
N GLU A 105 14.02 -6.10 -1.63
CA GLU A 105 14.87 -5.62 -0.52
C GLU A 105 16.31 -6.14 -0.63
N ALA A 106 16.49 -7.38 -1.09
CA ALA A 106 17.79 -8.00 -1.31
C ALA A 106 18.44 -7.62 -2.65
N GLU A 107 17.87 -6.64 -3.38
CA GLU A 107 18.35 -6.15 -4.67
C GLU A 107 18.57 -7.26 -5.72
N VAL A 108 17.70 -8.26 -5.74
CA VAL A 108 17.71 -9.35 -6.72
C VAL A 108 17.18 -8.84 -8.07
N LYS A 109 17.93 -9.09 -9.14
CA LYS A 109 17.57 -8.77 -10.53
C LYS A 109 17.00 -9.96 -11.28
N HIS A 110 17.47 -11.18 -10.98
CA HIS A 110 17.05 -12.39 -11.68
C HIS A 110 16.66 -13.49 -10.70
N ILE A 111 15.44 -14.01 -10.77
CA ILE A 111 15.02 -15.21 -10.05
C ILE A 111 14.98 -16.39 -11.01
N ILE A 112 15.69 -17.46 -10.69
CA ILE A 112 15.81 -18.68 -11.49
C ILE A 112 15.12 -19.82 -10.77
N LEU A 113 14.44 -20.69 -11.51
CA LEU A 113 13.91 -21.95 -11.00
C LEU A 113 14.01 -23.05 -12.06
N ASP A 114 14.02 -24.29 -11.61
CA ASP A 114 13.75 -25.46 -12.44
C ASP A 114 12.44 -26.11 -12.00
N THR A 115 11.75 -26.75 -12.93
CA THR A 115 10.56 -27.54 -12.63
C THR A 115 10.40 -28.69 -13.61
N PRO A 116 10.04 -29.91 -13.17
CA PRO A 116 9.82 -31.05 -14.07
C PRO A 116 8.82 -30.71 -15.19
N SER A 117 9.13 -31.09 -16.43
CA SER A 117 8.27 -30.82 -17.60
C SER A 117 6.82 -31.30 -17.45
N VAL A 118 6.59 -32.35 -16.65
CA VAL A 118 5.26 -32.91 -16.34
C VAL A 118 4.40 -32.06 -15.38
N ALA A 119 4.99 -31.08 -14.69
CA ALA A 119 4.29 -30.26 -13.69
C ALA A 119 3.49 -29.10 -14.32
N HIS A 120 2.51 -29.42 -15.18
CA HIS A 120 1.74 -28.46 -15.98
C HIS A 120 1.11 -27.30 -15.18
N THR A 121 0.61 -27.56 -13.97
CA THR A 121 0.02 -26.53 -13.11
C THR A 121 1.06 -25.49 -12.67
N SER A 122 2.27 -25.93 -12.33
CA SER A 122 3.37 -25.06 -11.93
C SER A 122 3.84 -24.21 -13.11
N HIS A 123 3.99 -24.81 -14.30
CA HIS A 123 4.35 -24.07 -15.52
C HIS A 123 3.39 -22.91 -15.80
N ARG A 124 2.07 -23.16 -15.72
CA ARG A 124 1.06 -22.10 -15.89
C ARG A 124 1.17 -21.00 -14.84
N PHE A 125 1.50 -21.35 -13.60
CA PHE A 125 1.72 -20.35 -12.55
C PHE A 125 2.92 -19.47 -12.89
N TYR A 126 4.07 -20.06 -13.23
CA TYR A 126 5.29 -19.30 -13.52
C TYR A 126 5.14 -18.39 -14.74
N GLU A 127 4.56 -18.90 -15.84
CA GLU A 127 4.31 -18.09 -17.04
C GLU A 127 3.37 -16.91 -16.73
N LYS A 128 2.32 -17.13 -15.93
CA LYS A 128 1.42 -16.05 -15.49
C LYS A 128 2.10 -15.07 -14.52
N ALA A 129 3.06 -15.54 -13.74
CA ALA A 129 3.87 -14.73 -12.83
C ALA A 129 5.01 -13.99 -13.56
N GLY A 130 5.11 -14.09 -14.90
CA GLY A 130 6.08 -13.35 -15.70
C GLY A 130 7.41 -14.08 -15.92
N PHE A 131 7.56 -15.32 -15.45
CA PHE A 131 8.75 -16.10 -15.74
C PHE A 131 8.78 -16.52 -17.22
N ARG A 132 9.93 -16.35 -17.86
CA ARG A 132 10.21 -16.86 -19.20
C ARG A 132 11.00 -18.16 -19.15
N LYS A 133 10.73 -19.08 -20.08
CA LYS A 133 11.56 -20.27 -20.25
C LYS A 133 12.95 -19.87 -20.76
N ILE A 134 13.98 -20.50 -20.23
CA ILE A 134 15.37 -20.27 -20.62
C ILE A 134 16.07 -21.59 -20.91
N LYS A 135 17.16 -21.54 -21.66
CA LYS A 135 18.10 -22.66 -21.80
C LYS A 135 19.20 -22.57 -20.75
N THR A 136 19.92 -23.68 -20.55
CA THR A 136 21.05 -23.75 -19.61
C THR A 136 22.14 -22.73 -19.96
N GLU A 137 22.34 -22.44 -21.25
CA GLU A 137 23.33 -21.45 -21.72
C GLU A 137 22.96 -19.99 -21.36
N GLU A 138 21.69 -19.73 -20.99
CA GLU A 138 21.21 -18.41 -20.59
C GLU A 138 21.29 -18.18 -19.07
N LEU A 139 21.74 -19.17 -18.29
CA LEU A 139 21.84 -19.03 -16.84
C LEU A 139 22.89 -17.97 -16.47
N PRO A 140 22.52 -16.92 -15.71
CA PRO A 140 23.45 -15.87 -15.33
C PRO A 140 24.41 -16.31 -14.21
N VAL A 141 24.09 -17.38 -13.49
CA VAL A 141 24.91 -17.96 -12.42
C VAL A 141 24.94 -19.49 -12.50
N PRO A 142 26.01 -20.15 -12.02
CA PRO A 142 26.04 -21.60 -11.94
C PRO A 142 24.88 -22.15 -11.11
N TYR A 143 24.06 -23.00 -11.74
CA TYR A 143 22.92 -23.62 -11.09
C TYR A 143 22.92 -25.14 -11.30
N THR A 144 23.16 -25.88 -10.22
CA THR A 144 23.04 -27.34 -10.21
C THR A 144 21.64 -27.76 -9.76
N TYR A 145 20.99 -28.55 -10.60
CA TYR A 145 19.67 -29.15 -10.35
C TYR A 145 19.67 -30.59 -10.91
N PRO A 146 18.83 -31.48 -10.36
CA PRO A 146 18.71 -32.83 -10.92
C PRO A 146 18.05 -32.74 -12.30
N ASP A 147 18.83 -32.99 -13.35
CA ASP A 147 18.32 -32.94 -14.73
C ASP A 147 17.42 -34.15 -15.02
N ARG A 148 16.15 -34.01 -14.64
CA ARG A 148 15.07 -35.00 -14.82
C ARG A 148 14.05 -34.49 -15.83
N ASN A 149 14.53 -34.03 -17.00
CA ASN A 149 13.69 -33.39 -18.02
C ASN A 149 12.99 -32.14 -17.45
N CYS A 150 13.74 -31.34 -16.69
CA CYS A 150 13.28 -30.09 -16.10
C CYS A 150 13.28 -28.97 -17.14
N ILE A 151 12.34 -28.04 -16.99
CA ILE A 151 12.32 -26.77 -17.72
C ILE A 151 12.88 -25.71 -16.79
N LEU A 152 13.83 -24.91 -17.29
CA LEU A 152 14.37 -23.75 -16.60
C LEU A 152 13.52 -22.52 -16.90
N TYR A 153 13.32 -21.71 -15.87
CA TYR A 153 12.64 -20.43 -15.96
C TYR A 153 13.48 -19.33 -15.31
N MET A 154 13.36 -18.13 -15.85
CA MET A 154 13.91 -16.92 -15.25
C MET A 154 12.87 -15.81 -15.21
N LEU A 155 12.83 -15.10 -14.10
CA LEU A 155 12.09 -13.85 -13.94
C LEU A 155 13.09 -12.71 -13.86
N ASP A 156 12.99 -11.79 -14.81
CA ASP A 156 13.73 -10.54 -14.81
C ASP A 156 12.96 -9.52 -13.97
N LEU A 157 13.46 -9.20 -12.77
CA LEU A 157 12.85 -8.22 -11.85
C LEU A 157 13.14 -6.76 -12.26
N GLY A 158 13.87 -6.55 -13.36
CA GLY A 158 14.33 -5.25 -13.83
C GLY A 158 15.41 -4.66 -12.91
N GLU A 159 15.97 -3.51 -13.29
CA GLU A 159 16.70 -2.70 -12.32
C GLU A 159 15.72 -2.28 -11.23
N THR A 160 15.98 -2.66 -9.98
CA THR A 160 15.26 -2.27 -8.75
C THR A 160 15.32 -0.75 -8.45
N SER A 161 15.64 0.06 -9.46
CA SER A 161 15.77 1.52 -9.41
C SER A 161 14.47 2.28 -9.73
N GLN A 162 13.46 1.63 -10.32
CA GLN A 162 12.19 2.32 -10.60
C GLN A 162 11.21 2.22 -9.43
N MET A 163 10.94 3.39 -8.84
CA MET A 163 9.85 3.62 -7.91
C MET A 163 8.53 3.08 -8.50
N THR A 164 7.77 2.35 -7.69
CA THR A 164 6.37 2.00 -7.96
C THR A 164 5.53 3.27 -8.16
N GLU A 165 4.37 3.16 -8.81
CA GLU A 165 3.49 4.33 -8.98
C GLU A 165 2.99 4.90 -7.65
N TRP A 166 2.84 4.05 -6.62
CA TRP A 166 2.58 4.52 -5.25
C TRP A 166 3.76 5.34 -4.70
N GLU A 167 4.99 4.85 -4.83
CA GLU A 167 6.18 5.60 -4.39
C GLU A 167 6.33 6.92 -5.17
N LYS A 168 6.06 6.94 -6.48
CA LYS A 168 6.05 8.16 -7.30
C LYS A 168 4.99 9.15 -6.82
N LEU A 169 3.78 8.67 -6.53
CA LEU A 169 2.69 9.46 -5.95
C LEU A 169 3.11 10.08 -4.61
N GLN A 170 3.70 9.28 -3.71
CA GLN A 170 4.18 9.77 -2.41
C GLN A 170 5.27 10.83 -2.55
N ALA A 171 6.13 10.72 -3.57
CA ALA A 171 7.16 11.69 -3.87
C ALA A 171 6.67 12.92 -4.68
N GLY A 172 5.38 13.00 -5.01
CA GLY A 172 4.82 14.08 -5.85
C GLY A 172 5.30 14.07 -7.31
N GLN A 173 5.86 12.95 -7.77
CA GLN A 173 6.29 12.78 -9.16
C GLN A 173 5.09 12.48 -10.07
N MET A 174 5.28 12.60 -11.39
CA MET A 174 4.28 12.12 -12.35
C MET A 174 4.15 10.60 -12.23
N TYR A 175 2.93 10.11 -12.04
CA TYR A 175 2.62 8.69 -11.91
C TYR A 175 1.45 8.30 -12.83
N ASN A 176 1.35 7.02 -13.14
CA ASN A 176 0.23 6.42 -13.87
C ASN A 176 -0.84 5.97 -12.88
N ASP A 177 -1.95 6.67 -12.86
CA ASP A 177 -3.07 6.42 -11.95
C ASP A 177 -3.88 5.15 -12.27
N PHE A 178 -3.67 4.54 -13.43
CA PHE A 178 -4.44 3.37 -13.88
C PHE A 178 -3.85 2.02 -13.47
N VAL A 179 -2.75 1.99 -12.72
CA VAL A 179 -2.18 0.71 -12.28
C VAL A 179 -3.05 0.01 -11.24
N ASP A 180 -3.03 -1.32 -11.27
CA ASP A 180 -3.87 -2.17 -10.40
C ASP A 180 -3.64 -1.90 -8.91
N ASP A 181 -2.41 -1.63 -8.48
CA ASP A 181 -2.09 -1.32 -7.08
C ASP A 181 -2.89 -0.11 -6.56
N LEU A 182 -2.87 1.01 -7.28
CA LEU A 182 -3.61 2.22 -6.91
C LEU A 182 -5.13 1.97 -6.94
N PHE A 183 -5.61 1.17 -7.89
CA PHE A 183 -7.01 0.77 -7.94
C PHE A 183 -7.43 -0.05 -6.71
N GLN A 184 -6.63 -1.02 -6.27
CA GLN A 184 -6.91 -1.81 -5.07
C GLN A 184 -6.91 -0.96 -3.80
N ARG A 185 -5.97 -0.01 -3.67
CA ARG A 185 -5.94 0.93 -2.54
C ARG A 185 -7.23 1.75 -2.45
N ARG A 186 -7.73 2.27 -3.59
CA ARG A 186 -9.02 2.97 -3.66
C ARG A 186 -10.19 2.08 -3.25
N ILE A 187 -10.18 0.79 -3.59
CA ILE A 187 -11.23 -0.15 -3.14
C ILE A 187 -11.27 -0.23 -1.61
N VAL A 188 -10.10 -0.34 -0.97
CA VAL A 188 -10.00 -0.40 0.49
C VAL A 188 -10.54 0.89 1.12
N ALA A 189 -10.09 2.05 0.65
CA ALA A 189 -10.57 3.35 1.14
C ALA A 189 -12.09 3.50 0.96
N LYS A 190 -12.62 3.16 -0.22
CA LYS A 190 -14.06 3.19 -0.52
C LYS A 190 -14.87 2.29 0.39
N LYS A 191 -14.37 1.11 0.74
CA LYS A 191 -15.05 0.22 1.68
C LYS A 191 -15.16 0.87 3.07
N LEU A 192 -14.07 1.48 3.54
CA LEU A 192 -13.98 2.08 4.87
C LEU A 192 -14.84 3.35 4.98
N PHE A 193 -14.71 4.34 4.09
CA PHE A 193 -15.52 5.56 4.21
C PHE A 193 -17.02 5.27 4.00
N ARG A 194 -17.40 4.28 3.17
CA ARG A 194 -18.80 3.86 3.04
C ARG A 194 -19.34 3.18 4.29
N ALA A 195 -18.48 2.49 5.04
CA ALA A 195 -18.86 1.95 6.33
C ALA A 195 -19.03 3.07 7.36
N TYR A 196 -18.09 4.03 7.39
CA TYR A 196 -18.15 5.22 8.23
C TYR A 196 -19.45 6.02 8.01
N ASN A 197 -19.79 6.33 6.75
CA ASN A 197 -20.98 7.10 6.39
C ASN A 197 -22.31 6.40 6.74
N LYS A 198 -22.29 5.13 7.18
CA LYS A 198 -23.47 4.37 7.61
C LYS A 198 -23.53 4.21 9.13
N THR A 199 -22.64 4.86 9.87
CA THR A 199 -22.64 4.81 11.34
C THR A 199 -23.59 5.85 11.90
N GLU A 200 -24.23 5.51 13.03
CA GLU A 200 -25.01 6.48 13.82
C GLU A 200 -24.09 7.31 14.73
N ASP A 201 -24.58 8.44 15.24
CA ASP A 201 -23.77 9.39 16.03
C ASP A 201 -23.32 8.81 17.37
N GLU A 202 -24.10 7.91 17.95
CA GLU A 202 -23.75 7.24 19.21
C GLU A 202 -22.68 6.15 19.04
N GLU A 203 -22.36 5.73 17.80
CA GLU A 203 -21.36 4.69 17.51
C GLU A 203 -19.91 5.23 17.52
N VAL A 204 -19.54 5.97 18.56
CA VAL A 204 -18.27 6.72 18.65
C VAL A 204 -17.04 5.82 18.52
N GLU A 205 -17.00 4.69 19.22
CA GLU A 205 -15.87 3.75 19.17
C GLU A 205 -15.67 3.18 17.76
N LYS A 206 -16.77 2.76 17.13
CA LYS A 206 -16.77 2.22 15.76
C LYS A 206 -16.34 3.28 14.74
N ARG A 207 -16.82 4.52 14.88
CA ARG A 207 -16.36 5.65 14.07
C ARG A 207 -14.84 5.82 14.18
N ASN A 208 -14.31 5.82 15.40
CA ASN A 208 -12.87 5.95 15.65
C ASN A 208 -12.05 4.78 15.07
N GLU A 209 -12.52 3.54 15.21
CA GLU A 209 -11.87 2.35 14.63
C GLU A 209 -11.79 2.42 13.11
N ILE A 210 -12.87 2.86 12.44
CA ILE A 210 -12.89 3.00 10.99
C ILE A 210 -11.95 4.13 10.55
N LEU A 211 -11.94 5.27 11.24
CA LEU A 211 -11.04 6.38 10.92
C LEU A 211 -9.57 6.00 11.10
N ALA A 212 -9.22 5.26 12.15
CA ALA A 212 -7.86 4.75 12.36
C ALA A 212 -7.42 3.80 11.22
N GLN A 213 -8.33 3.00 10.68
CA GLN A 213 -8.06 2.14 9.53
C GLN A 213 -8.01 2.90 8.21
N LEU A 214 -8.79 3.96 8.05
CA LEU A 214 -8.90 4.73 6.80
C LEU A 214 -7.76 5.73 6.64
N LEU A 215 -7.52 6.54 7.66
CA LEU A 215 -6.65 7.72 7.58
C LEU A 215 -5.18 7.35 7.81
N GLY A 216 -4.27 8.25 7.42
CA GLY A 216 -2.85 8.15 7.75
C GLY A 216 -2.60 8.45 9.23
N LYS A 217 -3.25 9.50 9.73
CA LYS A 217 -3.26 9.86 11.16
C LYS A 217 -4.55 10.60 11.51
N VAL A 218 -5.10 10.30 12.67
CA VAL A 218 -6.27 10.97 13.25
C VAL A 218 -5.99 11.34 14.71
N GLY A 219 -6.26 12.59 15.06
CA GLY A 219 -6.13 13.12 16.41
C GLY A 219 -7.29 12.75 17.33
N LYS A 220 -7.32 13.38 18.50
CA LYS A 220 -8.41 13.26 19.47
C LYS A 220 -9.56 14.20 19.11
N ASN A 221 -10.77 13.82 19.50
CA ASN A 221 -11.97 14.66 19.32
C ASN A 221 -12.18 15.12 17.86
N VAL A 222 -11.88 14.24 16.91
CA VAL A 222 -12.16 14.48 15.49
C VAL A 222 -13.58 14.02 15.20
N TRP A 223 -14.39 14.88 14.60
CA TRP A 223 -15.73 14.55 14.16
C TRP A 223 -15.89 14.82 12.67
N ILE A 224 -16.38 13.83 11.94
CA ILE A 224 -16.66 13.93 10.51
C ILE A 224 -18.11 13.56 10.32
N GLU A 225 -18.90 14.50 9.84
CA GLU A 225 -20.28 14.23 9.47
C GLU A 225 -20.35 13.26 8.27
N PRO A 226 -21.40 12.43 8.17
CA PRO A 226 -21.62 11.55 7.04
C PRO A 226 -21.55 12.23 5.66
N ASP A 227 -21.45 11.41 4.62
CA ASP A 227 -21.14 11.78 3.22
C ASP A 227 -19.69 12.23 2.97
N PHE A 228 -18.78 11.89 3.88
CA PHE A 228 -17.34 12.00 3.66
C PHE A 228 -16.85 11.06 2.55
N ARG A 229 -15.98 11.56 1.68
CA ARG A 229 -15.35 10.78 0.60
C ARG A 229 -13.88 11.13 0.49
N CYS A 230 -13.05 10.11 0.30
CA CYS A 230 -11.64 10.30 -0.01
C CYS A 230 -11.16 9.33 -1.10
N GLU A 231 -9.94 9.56 -1.62
CA GLU A 231 -9.38 8.72 -2.66
C GLU A 231 -8.64 7.51 -2.09
N PHE A 232 -7.62 7.74 -1.29
CA PHE A 232 -6.82 6.70 -0.62
C PHE A 232 -7.01 6.68 0.90
N GLY A 233 -7.36 7.82 1.50
CA GLY A 233 -7.47 8.02 2.95
C GLY A 233 -6.11 8.10 3.65
N LYS A 234 -5.15 7.26 3.25
CA LYS A 234 -3.85 7.11 3.92
C LYS A 234 -2.93 8.31 3.83
N ASN A 235 -3.18 9.26 2.93
CA ASN A 235 -2.41 10.49 2.84
C ASN A 235 -3.05 11.65 3.62
N ILE A 236 -4.13 11.37 4.37
CA ILE A 236 -4.84 12.37 5.17
C ILE A 236 -4.36 12.30 6.61
N VAL A 237 -3.96 13.46 7.13
CA VAL A 237 -3.56 13.69 8.52
C VAL A 237 -4.49 14.73 9.12
N ILE A 238 -5.20 14.34 10.18
CA ILE A 238 -6.09 15.23 10.94
C ILE A 238 -5.55 15.34 12.37
N GLU A 239 -5.33 16.56 12.85
CA GLU A 239 -4.93 16.84 14.23
C GLU A 239 -6.15 16.85 15.19
N ASP A 240 -5.95 17.31 16.43
CA ASP A 240 -6.95 17.27 17.49
C ASP A 240 -8.06 18.32 17.31
N ASN A 241 -9.27 18.00 17.81
CA ASN A 241 -10.43 18.91 17.87
C ASN A 241 -10.87 19.46 16.49
N VAL A 242 -10.78 18.64 15.45
CA VAL A 242 -11.22 19.01 14.09
C VAL A 242 -12.66 18.59 13.88
N TYR A 243 -13.47 19.49 13.31
CA TYR A 243 -14.82 19.21 12.87
C TYR A 243 -14.94 19.34 11.36
N ILE A 244 -15.44 18.30 10.69
CA ILE A 244 -15.69 18.28 9.25
C ILE A 244 -17.18 18.06 9.02
N ASN A 245 -17.82 19.04 8.39
CA ASN A 245 -19.25 18.99 8.11
C ASN A 245 -19.56 18.18 6.82
N PHE A 246 -20.86 17.98 6.55
CA PHE A 246 -21.37 17.07 5.52
C PHE A 246 -20.74 17.26 4.14
N GLY A 247 -20.60 16.14 3.41
CA GLY A 247 -20.30 16.15 1.99
C GLY A 247 -18.86 16.51 1.62
N CYS A 248 -17.94 16.53 2.59
CA CYS A 248 -16.52 16.78 2.35
C CYS A 248 -15.89 15.74 1.41
N VAL A 249 -15.09 16.21 0.45
CA VAL A 249 -14.35 15.37 -0.52
C VAL A 249 -12.86 15.72 -0.49
N ILE A 250 -12.01 14.72 -0.24
CA ILE A 250 -10.54 14.87 -0.22
C ILE A 250 -9.91 13.90 -1.23
N LEU A 251 -9.35 14.41 -2.32
CA LEU A 251 -8.67 13.58 -3.33
C LEU A 251 -7.18 13.43 -2.99
N ASP A 252 -6.85 12.68 -1.94
CA ASP A 252 -5.55 12.64 -1.28
C ASP A 252 -4.42 11.94 -2.09
N CYS A 253 -4.19 12.35 -3.33
CA CYS A 253 -3.05 11.89 -4.16
C CYS A 253 -1.71 12.57 -3.80
N ALA A 254 -1.69 13.35 -2.73
CA ALA A 254 -0.52 13.77 -1.97
C ALA A 254 -0.98 14.06 -0.53
N GLU A 255 -0.04 14.32 0.37
CA GLU A 255 -0.35 14.59 1.78
C GLU A 255 -1.35 15.75 1.95
N VAL A 256 -2.38 15.54 2.76
CA VAL A 256 -3.32 16.56 3.22
C VAL A 256 -3.26 16.63 4.72
N VAL A 257 -2.85 17.79 5.25
CA VAL A 257 -2.81 18.04 6.70
C VAL A 257 -3.87 19.04 7.09
N ILE A 258 -4.67 18.68 8.11
CA ILE A 258 -5.66 19.54 8.74
C ILE A 258 -5.24 19.79 10.19
N GLY A 259 -4.84 21.04 10.49
CA GLY A 259 -4.35 21.45 11.80
C GLY A 259 -5.43 21.48 12.88
N ALA A 260 -5.00 21.45 14.14
CA ALA A 260 -5.88 21.35 15.29
C ALA A 260 -6.90 22.50 15.39
N ASN A 261 -8.04 22.23 16.03
CA ASN A 261 -9.15 23.18 16.25
C ASN A 261 -9.74 23.78 14.97
N THR A 262 -9.55 23.12 13.83
CA THR A 262 -10.01 23.60 12.53
C THR A 262 -11.44 23.17 12.26
N LEU A 263 -12.24 24.09 11.72
CA LEU A 263 -13.64 23.88 11.37
C LEU A 263 -13.82 23.90 9.85
N LEU A 264 -14.30 22.79 9.30
CA LEU A 264 -14.61 22.65 7.88
C LEU A 264 -16.13 22.70 7.72
N GLY A 265 -16.63 23.71 7.00
CA GLY A 265 -18.04 23.82 6.63
C GLY A 265 -18.52 22.68 5.71
N PRO A 266 -19.79 22.70 5.28
CA PRO A 266 -20.31 21.65 4.38
C PRO A 266 -19.70 21.76 2.99
N ASN A 267 -19.67 20.65 2.25
CA ASN A 267 -19.24 20.56 0.85
C ASN A 267 -17.81 21.06 0.57
N ILE A 268 -16.88 20.89 1.51
CA ILE A 268 -15.47 21.21 1.28
C ILE A 268 -14.87 20.27 0.25
N GLY A 269 -14.10 20.81 -0.69
CA GLY A 269 -13.30 20.06 -1.64
C GLY A 269 -11.81 20.33 -1.44
N ILE A 270 -11.01 19.29 -1.20
CA ILE A 270 -9.55 19.41 -1.11
C ILE A 270 -8.91 18.55 -2.20
N TYR A 271 -8.19 19.21 -3.11
CA TYR A 271 -7.72 18.60 -4.36
C TYR A 271 -6.21 18.76 -4.49
N PRO A 272 -5.40 17.98 -3.75
CA PRO A 272 -3.95 17.97 -3.88
C PRO A 272 -3.47 17.37 -5.21
N VAL A 273 -4.36 16.91 -6.09
CA VAL A 273 -4.06 16.26 -7.37
C VAL A 273 -4.25 17.18 -8.58
N ASN A 274 -3.44 16.97 -9.62
CA ASN A 274 -3.68 17.44 -10.98
C ASN A 274 -3.37 16.34 -11.99
N HIS A 275 -3.97 16.45 -13.18
CA HIS A 275 -3.62 15.62 -14.31
C HIS A 275 -2.46 16.21 -15.10
N ALA A 276 -1.79 15.37 -15.90
CA ALA A 276 -0.88 15.83 -16.94
C ALA A 276 -1.59 16.86 -17.84
N ILE A 277 -0.85 17.93 -18.17
CA ILE A 277 -1.34 19.01 -19.05
C ILE A 277 -1.53 18.46 -20.46
N ASP A 278 -0.53 17.71 -20.94
CA ASP A 278 -0.60 17.03 -22.22
C ASP A 278 -1.75 16.01 -22.24
N ALA A 279 -2.51 16.01 -23.35
CA ALA A 279 -3.69 15.18 -23.46
C ALA A 279 -3.36 13.70 -23.60
N GLU A 280 -2.29 13.34 -24.30
CA GLU A 280 -1.91 11.94 -24.48
C GLU A 280 -1.39 11.34 -23.19
N GLU A 281 -0.56 12.09 -22.44
CA GLU A 281 -0.10 11.69 -21.12
C GLU A 281 -1.27 11.50 -20.15
N ARG A 282 -2.23 12.43 -20.12
CA ARG A 282 -3.42 12.34 -19.27
C ARG A 282 -4.30 11.14 -19.64
N ILE A 283 -4.51 10.87 -20.92
CA ILE A 283 -5.26 9.70 -21.41
C ILE A 283 -4.58 8.39 -21.01
N LYS A 284 -3.26 8.39 -20.85
CA LYS A 284 -2.47 7.25 -20.36
C LYS A 284 -2.40 7.16 -18.83
N GLY A 285 -3.13 8.02 -18.11
CA GLY A 285 -3.23 8.00 -16.65
C GLY A 285 -2.28 8.94 -15.92
N GLY A 286 -1.57 9.84 -16.63
CA GLY A 286 -0.63 10.77 -16.03
C GLY A 286 -1.28 11.72 -15.01
N CYS A 287 -0.87 11.60 -13.75
CA CYS A 287 -1.29 12.43 -12.63
C CYS A 287 -0.09 12.87 -11.79
N SER A 288 -0.24 13.98 -11.07
CA SER A 288 0.74 14.48 -10.10
C SER A 288 0.04 15.08 -8.89
N GLY A 289 0.68 15.01 -7.73
CA GLY A 289 0.15 15.55 -6.49
C GLY A 289 1.08 16.61 -5.88
N LYS A 290 0.51 17.62 -5.23
CA LYS A 290 1.23 18.56 -4.36
C LYS A 290 0.51 18.66 -3.02
N PRO A 291 1.24 18.53 -1.89
CA PRO A 291 0.63 18.55 -0.57
C PRO A 291 -0.24 19.77 -0.30
N VAL A 292 -1.28 19.60 0.49
CA VAL A 292 -2.11 20.70 1.01
C VAL A 292 -1.97 20.75 2.52
N ARG A 293 -1.75 21.96 3.06
CA ARG A 293 -1.64 22.18 4.50
C ARG A 293 -2.66 23.23 4.94
N ILE A 294 -3.56 22.82 5.82
CA ILE A 294 -4.50 23.73 6.50
C ILE A 294 -3.97 23.90 7.92
N GLY A 295 -3.67 25.14 8.30
CA GLY A 295 -3.16 25.52 9.60
C GLY A 295 -4.14 25.25 10.74
N LYS A 296 -3.77 25.68 11.94
CA LYS A 296 -4.56 25.53 13.16
C LYS A 296 -5.58 26.65 13.29
N ASN A 297 -6.69 26.34 13.97
CA ASN A 297 -7.77 27.31 14.25
C ASN A 297 -8.35 27.95 12.98
N VAL A 298 -8.24 27.26 11.84
CA VAL A 298 -8.77 27.74 10.56
C VAL A 298 -10.26 27.48 10.51
N TRP A 299 -11.01 28.37 9.86
CA TRP A 299 -12.41 28.13 9.53
C TRP A 299 -12.63 28.22 8.03
N LEU A 300 -13.08 27.12 7.44
CA LEU A 300 -13.54 27.09 6.04
C LEU A 300 -15.06 27.19 6.01
N GLY A 301 -15.57 28.23 5.35
CA GLY A 301 -16.99 28.34 5.03
C GLY A 301 -17.45 27.22 4.08
N GLY A 302 -18.77 27.06 3.97
CA GLY A 302 -19.34 26.03 3.09
C GLY A 302 -18.92 26.20 1.62
N ASP A 303 -18.80 25.08 0.90
CA ASP A 303 -18.48 25.03 -0.52
C ASP A 303 -17.11 25.61 -0.94
N VAL A 304 -16.15 25.66 -0.02
CA VAL A 304 -14.76 26.03 -0.34
C VAL A 304 -14.02 24.91 -1.08
N LYS A 305 -13.21 25.26 -2.09
CA LYS A 305 -12.33 24.36 -2.85
C LYS A 305 -10.87 24.76 -2.69
N ILE A 306 -10.02 23.85 -2.24
CA ILE A 306 -8.58 24.06 -2.03
C ILE A 306 -7.81 23.27 -3.09
N LEU A 307 -6.93 23.94 -3.84
CA LEU A 307 -6.18 23.33 -4.93
C LEU A 307 -4.80 22.84 -4.49
N ALA A 308 -4.16 22.07 -5.38
CA ALA A 308 -2.89 21.41 -5.10
C ALA A 308 -1.76 22.36 -4.73
N GLY A 309 -1.01 22.01 -3.67
CA GLY A 309 0.16 22.78 -3.22
C GLY A 309 -0.16 23.94 -2.30
N VAL A 310 -1.41 24.15 -1.92
CA VAL A 310 -1.83 25.28 -1.10
C VAL A 310 -1.56 25.07 0.38
N THR A 311 -1.01 26.10 1.02
CA THR A 311 -0.92 26.27 2.46
C THR A 311 -1.84 27.39 2.94
N ILE A 312 -2.71 27.11 3.90
CA ILE A 312 -3.53 28.11 4.61
C ILE A 312 -2.92 28.30 5.99
N GLY A 313 -2.50 29.53 6.31
CA GLY A 313 -1.92 29.88 7.60
C GLY A 313 -2.91 29.78 8.77
N ASP A 314 -2.38 29.78 9.98
CA ASP A 314 -3.16 29.63 11.20
C ASP A 314 -4.15 30.79 11.40
N ASN A 315 -5.23 30.53 12.16
CA ASN A 315 -6.26 31.49 12.55
C ASN A 315 -7.04 32.13 11.38
N THR A 316 -6.86 31.62 10.16
CA THR A 316 -7.44 32.20 8.94
C THR A 316 -8.86 31.73 8.68
N ILE A 317 -9.69 32.63 8.15
CA ILE A 317 -11.04 32.33 7.70
C ILE A 317 -11.08 32.35 6.17
N ILE A 318 -11.58 31.27 5.56
CA ILE A 318 -11.91 31.22 4.15
C ILE A 318 -13.42 31.31 3.98
N GLY A 319 -13.92 32.38 3.35
CA GLY A 319 -15.35 32.58 3.14
C GLY A 319 -15.97 31.53 2.21
N ALA A 320 -17.27 31.30 2.38
CA ALA A 320 -18.01 30.30 1.62
C ALA A 320 -17.91 30.49 0.09
N GLY A 321 -17.92 29.37 -0.65
CA GLY A 321 -17.84 29.34 -2.11
C GLY A 321 -16.48 29.73 -2.69
N SER A 322 -15.45 29.91 -1.86
CA SER A 322 -14.13 30.34 -2.34
C SER A 322 -13.37 29.22 -3.05
N VAL A 323 -12.61 29.56 -4.09
CA VAL A 323 -11.66 28.66 -4.74
C VAL A 323 -10.26 29.16 -4.43
N VAL A 324 -9.45 28.36 -3.74
CA VAL A 324 -8.14 28.75 -3.21
C VAL A 324 -7.04 28.15 -4.08
N PRO A 325 -6.51 28.90 -5.06
CA PRO A 325 -5.46 28.42 -5.96
C PRO A 325 -4.04 28.70 -5.47
N LYS A 326 -3.88 29.46 -4.38
CA LYS A 326 -2.61 29.93 -3.84
C LYS A 326 -2.67 29.99 -2.32
N ASP A 327 -1.50 30.01 -1.70
CA ASP A 327 -1.35 30.13 -0.25
C ASP A 327 -2.08 31.36 0.29
N ILE A 328 -2.64 31.21 1.49
CA ILE A 328 -3.29 32.28 2.25
C ILE A 328 -2.49 32.45 3.54
N PRO A 329 -2.07 33.69 3.89
CA PRO A 329 -1.34 33.93 5.14
C PRO A 329 -2.19 33.62 6.37
N GLU A 330 -1.56 33.61 7.53
CA GLU A 330 -2.25 33.53 8.84
C GLU A 330 -2.98 34.82 9.19
N ASN A 331 -3.93 34.74 10.12
CA ASN A 331 -4.65 35.88 10.72
C ASN A 331 -5.42 36.76 9.71
N VAL A 332 -5.96 36.17 8.65
CA VAL A 332 -6.75 36.92 7.64
C VAL A 332 -8.12 36.32 7.40
N ILE A 333 -9.00 37.13 6.83
CA ILE A 333 -10.20 36.68 6.15
C ILE A 333 -9.91 36.73 4.65
N ALA A 334 -10.09 35.62 3.95
CA ALA A 334 -9.95 35.53 2.50
C ALA A 334 -11.22 35.00 1.85
N VAL A 335 -11.61 35.55 0.70
CA VAL A 335 -12.85 35.20 0.01
C VAL A 335 -12.69 35.22 -1.51
N GLY A 336 -13.60 34.52 -2.21
CA GLY A 336 -13.84 34.67 -3.64
C GLY A 336 -13.31 33.56 -4.53
N ASN A 337 -13.54 33.70 -5.83
CA ASN A 337 -13.05 32.80 -6.88
C ASN A 337 -12.42 33.64 -8.01
N PRO A 338 -11.07 33.73 -8.09
CA PRO A 338 -10.10 33.13 -7.17
C PRO A 338 -10.11 33.81 -5.79
N CYS A 339 -9.82 33.05 -4.74
CA CYS A 339 -9.76 33.51 -3.37
C CYS A 339 -8.62 34.52 -3.18
N LYS A 340 -8.92 35.62 -2.49
CA LYS A 340 -7.96 36.67 -2.17
C LYS A 340 -8.19 37.13 -0.73
N VAL A 341 -7.11 37.59 -0.10
CA VAL A 341 -7.20 38.26 1.20
C VAL A 341 -8.14 39.46 1.09
N LEU A 342 -9.16 39.48 1.95
CA LEU A 342 -10.11 40.58 2.09
C LEU A 342 -9.58 41.62 3.09
N ARG A 343 -9.18 41.14 4.28
CA ARG A 343 -8.59 41.94 5.36
C ARG A 343 -7.95 41.06 6.43
N GLU A 344 -7.18 41.67 7.31
CA GLU A 344 -6.67 41.04 8.53
C GLU A 344 -7.78 40.85 9.58
N ILE A 345 -7.60 39.85 10.44
CA ILE A 345 -8.36 39.65 11.67
C ILE A 345 -7.68 40.45 12.77
N THR A 346 -8.44 41.27 13.49
CA THR A 346 -7.91 42.23 14.47
C THR A 346 -8.64 42.13 15.81
N GLU A 347 -8.16 42.85 16.82
CA GLU A 347 -8.84 42.95 18.11
C GLU A 347 -10.28 43.48 17.99
N ALA A 348 -10.60 44.25 16.94
CA ALA A 348 -11.95 44.73 16.70
C ALA A 348 -12.95 43.61 16.34
N ASP A 349 -12.45 42.43 15.93
CA ASP A 349 -13.26 41.24 15.65
C ASP A 349 -13.61 40.45 16.92
N LYS A 350 -12.93 40.72 18.04
CA LYS A 350 -13.24 40.06 19.31
C LYS A 350 -14.59 40.52 19.83
N THR A 351 -15.40 39.55 20.22
CA THR A 351 -16.60 39.78 21.02
C THR A 351 -16.25 39.59 22.50
N ASP A 352 -17.09 40.06 23.41
CA ASP A 352 -16.97 39.76 24.84
C ASP A 352 -17.36 38.31 25.19
N TYR A 353 -17.47 37.41 24.20
CA TYR A 353 -17.85 36.01 24.40
C TYR A 353 -16.98 35.31 25.43
N LEU A 354 -15.64 35.48 25.37
CA LEU A 354 -14.74 34.86 26.34
C LEU A 354 -14.86 35.45 27.76
N LYS A 355 -15.23 36.73 27.90
CA LYS A 355 -15.51 37.33 29.21
C LYS A 355 -16.81 36.79 29.80
N ASN A 356 -17.76 36.44 28.94
CA ASN A 356 -19.06 35.90 29.32
C ASN A 356 -19.06 34.36 29.43
N ALA A 357 -17.96 33.70 29.05
CA ALA A 357 -17.84 32.24 29.04
C ALA A 357 -17.34 31.64 30.38
N GLU A 358 -17.08 32.46 31.40
CA GLU A 358 -16.66 31.99 32.74
C GLU A 358 -17.78 31.28 33.56
N THR A 359 -18.89 30.86 32.94
CA THR A 359 -20.02 30.24 33.66
C THR A 359 -20.57 28.96 33.02
N TRP A 360 -19.72 28.10 32.44
CA TRP A 360 -20.14 26.74 32.04
C TRP A 360 -19.10 25.68 32.37
#